data_AF-A0A917RQQ4-F1
#
_entry.id   AF-A0A917RQQ4-F1
#
_cell.length_a   1.000
_cell.length_b   1.000
_cell.length_c   1.000
_cell.angle_alpha   90.00
_cell.angle_beta   90.00
_cell.angle_gamma   90.00
#
_symmetry.space_group_name_H-M   'P 1'
#
loop_
_entity.id
_entity.type
_entity.pdbx_description
1 polymer ?
#
loop_
_entity_poly.entity_id
_entity_poly.type
_entity_poly.pdbx_seq_one_letter_code
_entity_poly.pdbx_strand_id
1 'polypeptide(L)'
;MDRLPEGERSDTWLTYGEQKHHVHLSHAFTTLGDTRLAPVSQERALELSAPTSTMTRTLLNVDAAACSHHDGDTEQACRRTVDALTALPADYRTGLVRRRALDLYEAIPAQHHHERAVRELRDVVAG
;
A
#
# COMPACT_ATOMS: atom_id res chain seq x y z
N MET A 1 -3.73 -14.65 -31.47
CA MET A 1 -3.92 -14.62 -30.01
C MET A 1 -4.85 -13.45 -29.74
N ASP A 2 -6.10 -13.70 -29.36
CA ASP A 2 -7.03 -12.63 -29.01
C ASP A 2 -6.61 -12.01 -27.68
N ARG A 3 -6.58 -10.68 -27.66
CA ARG A 3 -6.17 -9.89 -26.49
C ARG A 3 -7.35 -9.82 -25.53
N LEU A 4 -7.11 -10.06 -24.24
CA LEU A 4 -8.15 -10.01 -23.20
C LEU A 4 -8.88 -8.65 -23.20
N PRO A 5 -10.17 -8.63 -22.82
CA PRO A 5 -10.90 -7.40 -22.52
C PRO A 5 -10.15 -6.52 -21.52
N GLU A 6 -10.24 -5.20 -21.64
CA GLU A 6 -9.46 -4.27 -20.81
C GLU A 6 -9.70 -4.44 -19.31
N GLY A 7 -10.93 -4.77 -18.90
CA GLY A 7 -11.27 -5.08 -17.51
C GLY A 7 -10.71 -6.40 -16.97
N GLU A 8 -10.27 -7.31 -17.84
CA GLU A 8 -9.74 -8.62 -17.47
C GLU A 8 -8.21 -8.68 -17.55
N ARG A 9 -7.56 -7.59 -17.96
CA ARG A 9 -6.10 -7.49 -17.97
C ARG A 9 -5.59 -7.09 -16.60
N SER A 10 -5.03 -8.04 -15.86
CA SER A 10 -4.12 -7.70 -14.76
C SER A 10 -2.81 -7.12 -15.32
N ASP A 11 -2.22 -6.14 -14.66
CA ASP A 11 -0.88 -5.65 -15.04
C ASP A 11 0.11 -6.82 -15.02
N THR A 12 0.60 -7.23 -16.20
CA THR A 12 1.64 -8.25 -16.25
C THR A 12 2.98 -7.60 -15.90
N TRP A 13 3.80 -8.32 -15.12
CA TRP A 13 5.11 -7.86 -14.65
C TRP A 13 6.03 -7.37 -15.79
N LEU A 14 5.82 -7.85 -17.02
CA LEU A 14 6.66 -7.59 -18.19
C LEU A 14 6.18 -6.44 -19.07
N THR A 15 4.94 -5.97 -18.93
CA THR A 15 4.33 -5.04 -19.91
C THR A 15 4.35 -3.57 -19.50
N TYR A 16 4.80 -3.21 -18.29
CA TYR A 16 4.81 -1.81 -17.86
C TYR A 16 5.95 -1.49 -16.87
N GLY A 17 7.19 -1.40 -17.40
CA GLY A 17 8.39 -1.13 -16.59
C GLY A 17 8.32 0.19 -15.82
N GLU A 18 7.71 1.23 -16.41
CA GLU A 18 7.51 2.53 -15.74
C GLU A 18 6.59 2.41 -14.52
N GLN A 19 5.49 1.66 -14.63
CA GLN A 19 4.56 1.46 -13.51
C GLN A 19 5.25 0.74 -12.37
N LYS A 20 5.95 -0.36 -12.66
CA LYS A 20 6.72 -1.09 -11.64
C LYS A 20 7.80 -0.24 -11.02
N HIS A 21 8.48 0.58 -11.82
CA HIS A 21 9.46 1.54 -11.31
C HIS A 21 8.83 2.49 -10.29
N HIS A 22 7.66 3.07 -10.60
CA HIS A 22 6.96 3.94 -9.66
C HIS A 22 6.37 3.22 -8.44
N VAL A 23 5.94 1.95 -8.55
CA VAL A 23 5.53 1.13 -7.38
C VAL A 23 6.72 0.89 -6.44
N HIS A 24 7.93 0.70 -6.99
CA HIS A 24 9.13 0.55 -6.18
C HIS A 24 9.61 1.89 -5.59
N LEU A 25 9.57 2.97 -6.37
CA LEU A 25 9.92 4.31 -5.88
C LEU A 25 8.96 4.78 -4.78
N SER A 26 7.66 4.55 -4.92
CA SER A 26 6.66 4.81 -3.87
C SER A 26 7.11 4.21 -2.55
N HIS A 27 7.41 2.91 -2.54
CA HIS A 27 7.84 2.22 -1.34
C HIS A 27 9.20 2.71 -0.81
N ALA A 28 10.15 2.97 -1.69
CA ALA A 28 11.46 3.48 -1.31
C ALA A 28 11.35 4.86 -0.63
N PHE A 29 10.62 5.79 -1.24
CA PHE A 29 10.41 7.12 -0.68
C PHE A 29 9.63 7.07 0.64
N THR A 30 8.55 6.29 0.72
CA THR A 30 7.81 6.09 1.97
C THR A 30 8.71 5.53 3.06
N THR A 31 9.50 4.49 2.79
CA THR A 31 10.41 3.88 3.79
C THR A 31 11.48 4.86 4.27
N LEU A 32 11.93 5.77 3.40
CA LEU A 32 12.90 6.82 3.73
C LEU A 32 12.24 8.04 4.42
N GLY A 33 10.92 8.05 4.59
CA GLY A 33 10.17 9.20 5.11
C GLY A 33 10.13 10.39 4.14
N ASP A 34 10.43 10.20 2.86
CA ASP A 34 10.32 11.25 1.84
C ASP A 34 8.88 11.39 1.36
N THR A 35 8.06 12.02 2.21
CA THR A 35 6.63 12.26 1.95
C THR A 35 6.37 13.30 0.85
N ARG A 36 7.42 13.94 0.32
CA ARG A 36 7.31 14.83 -0.85
C ARG A 36 7.39 14.09 -2.17
N LEU A 37 8.29 13.12 -2.29
CA LEU A 37 8.47 12.36 -3.54
C LEU A 37 7.60 11.10 -3.62
N ALA A 38 7.20 10.54 -2.48
CA ALA A 38 6.33 9.35 -2.45
C ALA A 38 4.99 9.57 -3.20
N PRO A 39 4.22 10.66 -2.96
CA PRO A 39 2.94 10.87 -3.64
C PRO A 39 3.06 10.97 -5.16
N VAL A 40 4.13 11.61 -5.66
CA VAL A 40 4.39 11.72 -7.11
C VAL A 40 4.53 10.33 -7.74
N SER A 41 5.24 9.41 -7.08
CA SER A 41 5.37 8.04 -7.56
C SER A 41 4.09 7.23 -7.40
N GLN A 42 3.34 7.45 -6.32
CA GLN A 42 2.07 6.79 -6.08
C GLN A 42 1.04 7.15 -7.15
N GLU A 43 0.87 8.43 -7.43
CA GLU A 43 -0.04 8.94 -8.47
C GLU A 43 0.34 8.37 -9.84
N ARG A 44 1.63 8.44 -10.20
CA ARG A 44 2.08 7.90 -11.49
C ARG A 44 1.87 6.40 -11.61
N ALA A 45 2.12 5.63 -10.55
CA ALA A 45 1.82 4.21 -10.54
C ALA A 45 0.31 3.92 -10.66
N LEU A 46 -0.55 4.71 -10.02
CA LEU A 46 -2.01 4.56 -10.09
C LEU A 46 -2.57 4.89 -11.48
N GLU A 47 -2.08 5.95 -12.13
CA GLU A 47 -2.44 6.32 -13.51
C GLU A 47 -2.16 5.18 -14.49
N LEU A 48 -1.04 4.49 -14.28
CA LEU A 48 -0.55 3.42 -15.15
C LEU A 48 -1.11 2.03 -14.79
N SER A 49 -1.84 1.91 -13.68
CA SER A 49 -2.39 0.63 -13.21
C SER A 49 -3.85 0.46 -13.61
N ALA A 50 -4.21 -0.70 -14.14
CA ALA A 50 -5.62 -1.01 -14.40
C ALA A 50 -6.49 -0.84 -13.14
N PRO A 51 -7.76 -0.42 -13.25
CA PRO A 51 -8.68 -0.36 -12.11
C PRO A 51 -8.81 -1.70 -11.36
N THR A 52 -8.64 -2.81 -12.08
CA THR A 52 -8.71 -4.18 -11.56
C THR A 52 -7.40 -4.70 -10.99
N SER A 53 -6.32 -3.92 -11.01
CA SER A 53 -5.03 -4.26 -10.37
C SER A 53 -5.09 -4.11 -8.85
N THR A 54 -5.94 -4.88 -8.19
CA THR A 54 -6.26 -4.77 -6.77
C THR A 54 -5.00 -4.81 -5.90
N MET A 55 -4.08 -5.75 -6.14
CA MET A 55 -2.84 -5.86 -5.36
C MET A 55 -1.97 -4.59 -5.48
N THR A 56 -1.71 -4.11 -6.70
CA THR A 56 -0.90 -2.90 -6.92
C THR A 56 -1.54 -1.69 -6.24
N ARG A 57 -2.85 -1.50 -6.44
CA ARG A 57 -3.57 -0.37 -5.85
C ARG A 57 -3.54 -0.42 -4.32
N THR A 58 -3.67 -1.59 -3.71
CA THR A 58 -3.53 -1.72 -2.25
C THR A 58 -2.12 -1.43 -1.78
N LEU A 59 -1.07 -1.89 -2.46
CA LEU A 59 0.32 -1.56 -2.10
C LEU A 59 0.54 -0.04 -2.06
N LEU A 60 0.02 0.69 -3.05
CA LEU A 60 0.13 2.15 -3.12
C LEU A 60 -0.70 2.84 -2.03
N ASN A 61 -1.87 2.31 -1.68
CA ASN A 61 -2.69 2.83 -0.59
C ASN A 61 -2.02 2.65 0.79
N VAL A 62 -1.34 1.51 1.01
CA VAL A 62 -0.57 1.27 2.25
C VAL A 62 0.64 2.21 2.31
N ASP A 63 1.35 2.42 1.20
CA ASP A 63 2.45 3.39 1.15
C ASP A 63 1.96 4.82 1.46
N ALA A 64 0.82 5.24 0.89
CA ALA A 64 0.23 6.54 1.15
C ALA A 64 -0.22 6.71 2.62
N ALA A 65 -0.74 5.64 3.22
CA ALA A 65 -1.07 5.61 4.64
C ALA A 65 0.19 5.76 5.51
N ALA A 66 1.28 5.07 5.17
CA ALA A 66 2.55 5.22 5.87
C ALA A 66 3.16 6.64 5.72
N CYS A 67 2.98 7.31 4.58
CA CYS A 67 3.31 8.74 4.48
C CYS A 67 2.53 9.58 5.50
N SER A 68 1.25 9.29 5.72
CA SER A 68 0.45 10.01 6.75
C SER A 68 1.04 9.82 8.15
N HIS A 69 1.56 8.62 8.47
CA HIS A 69 2.27 8.39 9.72
C HIS A 69 3.57 9.22 9.83
N HIS A 70 4.37 9.26 8.75
CA HIS A 70 5.58 10.09 8.70
C HIS A 70 5.28 11.59 8.87
N ASP A 71 4.13 12.06 8.38
CA ASP A 71 3.65 13.43 8.55
C ASP A 71 2.98 13.69 9.92
N GLY A 72 2.93 12.67 10.80
CA GLY A 72 2.45 12.77 12.18
C GLY A 72 1.01 12.28 12.42
N ASP A 73 0.28 11.87 11.38
CA ASP A 73 -1.09 11.36 11.47
C ASP A 73 -1.13 9.82 11.51
N THR A 74 -0.69 9.28 12.65
CA THR A 74 -0.64 7.83 12.90
C THR A 74 -2.03 7.19 12.91
N GLU A 75 -3.03 7.90 13.44
CA GLU A 75 -4.39 7.38 13.53
C GLU A 75 -4.96 7.17 12.11
N GLN A 76 -4.81 8.16 11.24
CA GLN A 76 -5.29 8.05 9.87
C GLN A 76 -4.52 7.03 9.05
N ALA A 77 -3.21 6.88 9.29
CA ALA A 77 -2.39 5.83 8.70
C ALA A 77 -2.94 4.43 9.02
N CYS A 78 -3.24 4.18 10.29
CA CYS A 78 -3.78 2.90 10.74
C CYS A 78 -5.15 2.61 10.09
N ARG A 79 -6.08 3.58 10.13
CA ARG A 79 -7.41 3.43 9.53
C ARG A 79 -7.34 3.10 8.04
N ARG A 80 -6.53 3.86 7.27
CA ARG A 80 -6.38 3.64 5.81
C ARG A 80 -5.78 2.28 5.49
N THR A 81 -4.80 1.83 6.27
CA THR A 81 -4.19 0.51 6.07
C THR A 81 -5.19 -0.61 6.38
N VAL A 82 -5.97 -0.50 7.47
CA VAL A 82 -7.04 -1.47 7.78
C VAL A 82 -8.09 -1.52 6.67
N ASP A 83 -8.57 -0.37 6.20
CA ASP A 83 -9.54 -0.29 5.10
C ASP A 83 -8.99 -0.95 3.82
N ALA A 84 -7.72 -0.69 3.48
CA ALA A 84 -7.08 -1.25 2.30
C ALA A 84 -6.90 -2.78 2.39
N LEU A 85 -6.54 -3.31 3.57
CA LEU A 85 -6.37 -4.74 3.79
C LEU A 85 -7.71 -5.48 3.83
N THR A 86 -8.72 -4.90 4.46
CA THR A 86 -10.05 -5.53 4.56
C THR A 86 -10.80 -5.55 3.23
N ALA A 87 -10.53 -4.58 2.35
CA ALA A 87 -11.05 -4.57 0.98
C ALA A 87 -10.39 -5.62 0.05
N LEU A 88 -9.21 -6.13 0.39
CA LEU A 88 -8.56 -7.19 -0.40
C LEU A 88 -9.22 -8.54 -0.18
N PRO A 89 -9.35 -9.38 -1.24
CA PRO A 89 -9.61 -10.81 -1.07
C PRO A 89 -8.54 -11.45 -0.19
N ALA A 90 -8.93 -12.43 0.63
CA ALA A 90 -8.05 -13.04 1.64
C ALA A 90 -6.72 -13.56 1.05
N ASP A 91 -6.77 -14.14 -0.15
CA ASP A 91 -5.58 -14.68 -0.83
C ASP A 91 -4.50 -13.62 -1.11
N TYR A 92 -4.90 -12.34 -1.29
CA TYR A 92 -3.99 -11.23 -1.53
C TYR A 92 -3.53 -10.51 -0.25
N ARG A 93 -4.06 -10.87 0.93
CA ARG A 93 -3.65 -10.29 2.23
C ARG A 93 -2.35 -10.87 2.77
N THR A 94 -1.61 -11.61 1.95
CA THR A 94 -0.36 -12.28 2.31
C THR A 94 0.83 -11.63 1.62
N GLY A 95 2.04 -12.16 1.85
CA GLY A 95 3.25 -11.76 1.13
C GLY A 95 3.56 -10.26 1.26
N LEU A 96 3.78 -9.60 0.11
CA LEU A 96 4.26 -8.23 0.06
C LEU A 96 3.29 -7.21 0.68
N VAL A 97 1.98 -7.39 0.49
CA VAL A 97 0.97 -6.48 1.07
C VAL A 97 1.03 -6.52 2.59
N ARG A 98 1.02 -7.73 3.16
CA ARG A 98 1.15 -7.92 4.61
C ARG A 98 2.46 -7.35 5.14
N ARG A 99 3.57 -7.56 4.41
CA ARG A 99 4.87 -7.03 4.82
C ARG A 99 4.86 -5.51 4.97
N ARG A 100 4.32 -4.77 4.01
CA ARG A 100 4.26 -3.30 4.09
C ARG A 100 3.36 -2.79 5.22
N ALA A 101 2.25 -3.48 5.47
CA ALA A 101 1.39 -3.14 6.61
C ALA A 101 2.09 -3.41 7.96
N LEU A 102 2.87 -4.50 8.04
CA LEU A 102 3.71 -4.78 9.20
C LEU A 102 4.82 -3.74 9.37
N ASP A 103 5.48 -3.31 8.30
CA ASP A 103 6.50 -2.26 8.34
C ASP A 103 5.93 -0.96 8.93
N LEU A 104 4.70 -0.58 8.55
CA LEU A 104 3.99 0.54 9.17
C LEU A 104 3.74 0.31 10.66
N TYR A 105 3.21 -0.86 11.05
CA TYR A 105 2.95 -1.17 12.46
C TYR A 105 4.24 -1.13 13.31
N GLU A 106 5.34 -1.67 12.78
CA GLU A 106 6.65 -1.69 13.43
C GLU A 106 7.27 -0.29 13.57
N ALA A 107 6.96 0.64 12.66
CA ALA A 107 7.40 2.03 12.73
C ALA A 107 6.70 2.86 13.81
N ILE A 108 5.49 2.46 14.24
CA ILE A 108 4.71 3.21 15.23
C ILE A 108 5.37 3.11 16.62
N PRO A 109 5.69 4.23 17.28
CA PRO A 109 6.30 4.20 18.61
C PRO A 109 5.42 3.47 19.64
N ALA A 110 6.03 2.64 20.49
CA ALA A 110 5.33 1.77 21.45
C ALA A 110 4.28 2.48 22.31
N GLN A 111 4.52 3.76 22.63
CA GLN A 111 3.59 4.59 23.38
C GLN A 111 2.23 4.77 22.70
N HIS A 112 2.11 4.64 21.38
CA HIS A 112 0.85 4.77 20.63
C HIS A 112 0.10 3.43 20.49
N HIS A 113 0.68 2.29 20.91
CA HIS A 113 0.08 0.96 20.71
C HIS A 113 -1.19 0.71 21.54
N HIS A 114 -1.47 1.57 22.51
CA HIS A 114 -2.72 1.57 23.27
C HIS A 114 -3.86 2.31 22.56
N GLU A 115 -3.60 2.98 21.44
CA GLU A 115 -4.62 3.65 20.66
C GLU A 115 -5.46 2.63 19.89
N ARG A 116 -6.74 2.94 19.71
CA ARG A 116 -7.69 2.02 19.07
C ARG A 116 -7.27 1.65 17.65
N ALA A 117 -6.91 2.64 16.84
CA ALA A 117 -6.53 2.44 15.45
C ALA A 117 -5.28 1.54 15.31
N VAL A 118 -4.30 1.68 16.21
CA VAL A 118 -3.07 0.86 16.21
C VAL A 118 -3.37 -0.59 16.58
N ARG A 119 -4.28 -0.83 17.54
CA ARG A 119 -4.72 -2.19 17.86
C ARG A 119 -5.48 -2.85 16.71
N GLU A 120 -6.37 -2.12 16.05
CA GLU A 120 -7.09 -2.61 14.88
C GLU A 120 -6.12 -2.99 13.75
N LEU A 121 -5.10 -2.16 13.49
CA LEU A 121 -4.03 -2.48 12.55
C LEU A 121 -3.30 -3.76 12.95
N ARG A 122 -2.87 -3.87 14.23
CA ARG A 122 -2.18 -5.05 14.76
C ARG A 122 -2.99 -6.32 14.54
N ASP A 123 -4.29 -6.29 14.83
CA ASP A 123 -5.16 -7.46 14.75
C ASP A 123 -5.31 -7.92 13.28
N VAL A 124 -5.38 -6.98 12.33
CA VAL A 124 -5.44 -7.31 10.89
C VAL A 124 -4.11 -7.85 10.35
N VAL A 125 -2.97 -7.35 10.82
CA VAL A 125 -1.65 -7.85 10.36
C VAL A 125 -1.21 -9.12 11.08
N ALA A 126 -1.77 -9.44 12.26
CA ALA A 126 -1.48 -10.66 13.01
C ALA A 126 -2.26 -11.88 12.48
N GLY A 127 -3.41 -11.66 11.84
CA GLY A 127 -4.16 -12.68 11.08
C GLY A 127 -3.45 -13.12 9.81
#